data_AF-A0A3P8JXN9-F1
#
_entry.id   AF-A0A3P8JXN9-F1
#
_cell.length_a   1.000
_cell.length_b   1.000
_cell.length_c   1.000
_cell.angle_alpha   90.00
_cell.angle_beta   90.00
_cell.angle_gamma   90.00
#
_symmetry.space_group_name_H-M   'P 1'
#
loop_
_entity.id
_entity.type
_entity.pdbx_description
1 polymer ?
#
loop_
_entity_poly.entity_id
_entity_poly.type
_entity_poly.pdbx_seq_one_letter_code
_entity_poly.pdbx_strand_id
1 'polypeptide(L)'
;MNTEFTDHPNPLFDRRSGNWIVYLALLSWIALMAAAAWAWVAASAPRGLTSAIILATFVVATAGCIAQAVGTGSQRDGRPAYYILRPDNTWAPYVSLVTPRATALAPVVGTPVVAVLVAGVFVRQGGPTVVEVVAFVAYALLANGALLVSHRHAAAYRADPSA
;
A
#
# COMPACT_ATOMS: atom_id res chain seq x y z
N MET A 1 -32.16 -20.37 2.50
CA MET A 1 -31.28 -21.06 3.46
C MET A 1 -30.65 -19.95 4.29
N ASN A 2 -31.25 -19.62 5.43
CA ASN A 2 -30.80 -18.54 6.31
C ASN A 2 -29.68 -19.11 7.18
N THR A 3 -28.43 -18.82 6.85
CA THR A 3 -27.34 -18.98 7.80
C THR A 3 -27.38 -17.76 8.71
N GLU A 4 -27.92 -17.93 9.92
CA GLU A 4 -27.65 -17.05 11.04
C GLU A 4 -26.13 -16.89 11.13
N PHE A 5 -25.64 -15.70 10.78
CA PHE A 5 -24.30 -15.28 11.17
C PHE A 5 -24.35 -15.14 12.68
N THR A 6 -23.88 -16.16 13.37
CA THR A 6 -23.68 -16.13 14.82
C THR A 6 -22.93 -14.85 15.19
N ASP A 7 -23.46 -14.11 16.16
CA ASP A 7 -22.79 -13.02 16.89
C ASP A 7 -21.56 -13.56 17.65
N HIS A 8 -20.61 -14.14 16.92
CA HIS A 8 -19.34 -14.57 17.47
C HIS A 8 -18.50 -13.29 17.64
N PRO A 9 -17.92 -13.04 18.82
CA PRO A 9 -17.13 -11.82 19.09
C PRO A 9 -15.88 -11.71 18.21
N ASN A 10 -15.54 -12.77 17.46
CA ASN A 10 -14.46 -12.79 16.48
C ASN A 10 -15.05 -12.91 15.07
N PRO A 11 -15.06 -11.83 14.27
CA PRO A 11 -15.59 -11.84 12.91
C PRO A 11 -14.77 -12.73 11.96
N LEU A 12 -13.57 -13.19 12.34
CA LEU A 12 -12.74 -14.08 11.51
C LEU A 12 -13.31 -15.49 11.29
N PHE A 13 -14.34 -15.90 12.02
CA PHE A 13 -15.05 -17.15 11.73
C PHE A 13 -15.75 -17.10 10.36
N ASP A 14 -16.19 -15.91 9.93
CA ASP A 14 -16.90 -15.69 8.67
C ASP A 14 -16.19 -14.71 7.70
N ARG A 15 -15.19 -13.97 8.20
CA ARG A 15 -14.47 -12.88 7.51
C ARG A 15 -12.96 -13.12 7.46
N ARG A 16 -12.23 -12.25 6.76
CA ARG A 16 -10.78 -12.38 6.54
C ARG A 16 -9.98 -11.46 7.45
N SER A 17 -8.80 -11.92 7.88
CA SER A 17 -7.83 -11.05 8.57
C SER A 17 -7.26 -10.03 7.58
N GLY A 18 -7.21 -8.77 8.00
CA GLY A 18 -6.59 -7.66 7.26
C GLY A 18 -5.10 -7.45 7.60
N ASN A 19 -4.51 -8.24 8.50
CA ASN A 19 -3.13 -8.03 8.96
C ASN A 19 -2.10 -8.11 7.82
N TRP A 20 -2.31 -9.00 6.86
CA TRP A 20 -1.45 -9.12 5.67
C TRP A 20 -1.41 -7.82 4.85
N ILE A 21 -2.51 -7.06 4.80
CA ILE A 21 -2.59 -5.77 4.09
C ILE A 21 -1.70 -4.76 4.80
N VAL A 22 -1.74 -4.71 6.13
CA VAL A 22 -0.89 -3.83 6.93
C VAL A 22 0.57 -4.19 6.76
N TYR A 23 0.92 -5.47 6.81
CA TYR A 23 2.30 -5.92 6.61
C TYR A 23 2.82 -5.59 5.21
N LEU A 24 2.01 -5.74 4.16
CA LEU A 24 2.40 -5.34 2.81
C LEU A 24 2.58 -3.82 2.67
N ALA A 25 1.70 -3.02 3.29
CA ALA A 25 1.85 -1.57 3.30
C ALA A 25 3.13 -1.12 4.02
N LEU A 26 3.44 -1.74 5.16
CA LEU A 26 4.70 -1.51 5.89
C LEU A 26 5.91 -1.93 5.08
N LEU A 27 5.88 -3.12 4.48
CA LEU A 27 6.96 -3.64 3.64
C LEU A 27 7.22 -2.72 2.44
N SER A 28 6.17 -2.15 1.85
CA SER A 28 6.28 -1.19 0.74
C SER A 28 7.05 0.07 1.14
N TRP A 29 6.74 0.63 2.31
CA TRP A 29 7.47 1.78 2.85
C TRP A 29 8.92 1.44 3.16
N ILE A 30 9.16 0.30 3.80
CA ILE A 30 10.52 -0.16 4.12
C ILE A 30 11.33 -0.37 2.84
N ALA A 31 10.75 -1.00 1.81
CA ALA A 31 11.41 -1.22 0.54
C ALA A 31 11.79 0.10 -0.15
N LEU A 32 10.88 1.08 -0.18
CA LEU A 32 11.17 2.41 -0.75
C LEU A 32 12.28 3.14 0.00
N MET A 33 12.25 3.14 1.33
CA MET A 33 13.29 3.76 2.15
C MET A 33 14.63 3.05 2.00
N ALA A 34 14.64 1.72 1.96
CA ALA A 34 15.84 0.92 1.75
C ALA A 34 16.43 1.14 0.35
N ALA A 35 15.60 1.24 -0.69
CA ALA A 35 16.05 1.55 -2.04
C ALA A 35 16.63 2.97 -2.14
N ALA A 36 15.98 3.95 -1.49
CA ALA A 36 16.51 5.30 -1.41
C ALA A 36 17.89 5.30 -0.73
N ALA A 37 18.01 4.67 0.45
CA ALA A 37 19.29 4.54 1.15
C ALA A 37 20.34 3.80 0.30
N TRP A 38 19.95 2.71 -0.38
CA TRP A 38 20.82 1.96 -1.28
C TRP A 38 21.40 2.85 -2.37
N ALA A 39 20.57 3.66 -3.04
CA ALA A 39 21.02 4.55 -4.11
C ALA A 39 22.10 5.56 -3.65
N TRP A 40 22.13 5.91 -2.37
CA TRP A 40 23.12 6.84 -1.81
C TRP A 40 24.41 6.17 -1.31
N VAL A 41 24.31 4.94 -0.80
CA VAL A 41 25.43 4.21 -0.17
C VAL A 41 26.15 3.29 -1.17
N ALA A 42 25.44 2.73 -2.15
CA ALA A 42 25.97 1.73 -3.08
C ALA A 42 26.70 2.34 -4.29
N ALA A 43 27.64 3.27 -4.05
CA ALA A 43 28.34 3.99 -5.11
C ALA A 43 29.20 3.10 -6.04
N SER A 44 29.66 1.94 -5.54
CA SER A 44 30.45 0.98 -6.30
C SER A 44 29.66 -0.25 -6.76
N ALA A 45 28.35 -0.30 -6.49
CA ALA A 45 27.54 -1.45 -6.89
C ALA A 45 27.36 -1.49 -8.42
N PRO A 46 27.32 -2.69 -9.02
CA PRO A 46 27.02 -2.83 -10.44
C PRO A 46 25.67 -2.20 -10.79
N ARG A 47 25.61 -1.46 -11.91
CA ARG A 47 24.39 -0.78 -12.37
C ARG A 47 23.18 -1.72 -12.46
N GLY A 48 23.42 -2.98 -12.88
CA GLY A 48 22.39 -4.01 -12.97
C GLY A 48 21.77 -4.36 -11.62
N LEU A 49 22.58 -4.43 -10.55
CA LEU A 49 22.09 -4.71 -9.19
C LEU A 49 21.21 -3.57 -8.67
N THR A 50 21.66 -2.31 -8.83
CA THR A 50 20.86 -1.14 -8.46
C THR A 50 19.53 -1.10 -9.22
N SER A 51 19.56 -1.43 -10.52
CA SER A 51 18.33 -1.51 -11.33
C SER A 51 17.39 -2.60 -10.81
N ALA A 52 17.90 -3.80 -10.51
CA ALA A 52 17.09 -4.89 -9.97
C ALA A 52 16.43 -4.50 -8.64
N ILE A 53 17.15 -3.82 -7.74
CA ILE A 53 16.61 -3.34 -6.46
C ILE A 53 15.50 -2.31 -6.68
N ILE A 54 15.70 -1.35 -7.59
CA ILE A 54 14.68 -0.33 -7.90
C ILE A 54 13.43 -1.00 -8.48
N LEU A 55 13.59 -1.93 -9.42
CA LEU A 55 12.47 -2.65 -10.03
C LEU A 55 11.71 -3.49 -9.00
N ALA A 56 12.42 -4.26 -8.17
CA ALA A 56 11.81 -5.04 -7.09
C ALA A 56 11.03 -4.14 -6.11
N THR A 57 11.59 -2.97 -5.80
CA THR A 57 10.96 -1.99 -4.92
C THR A 57 9.65 -1.46 -5.50
N PHE A 58 9.64 -1.10 -6.80
CA PHE A 58 8.40 -0.66 -7.45
C PHE A 58 7.36 -1.77 -7.53
N VAL A 59 7.75 -3.03 -7.75
CA VAL A 59 6.83 -4.18 -7.72
C VAL A 59 6.20 -4.34 -6.33
N VAL A 60 7.01 -4.35 -5.27
CA VAL A 60 6.52 -4.48 -3.89
C VAL A 60 5.62 -3.31 -3.51
N ALA A 61 6.03 -2.07 -3.82
CA ALA A 61 5.24 -0.88 -3.52
C ALA A 61 3.90 -0.88 -4.27
N THR A 62 3.89 -1.29 -5.53
CA THR A 62 2.67 -1.46 -6.32
C THR A 62 1.74 -2.50 -5.68
N ALA A 63 2.28 -3.65 -5.28
CA ALA A 63 1.52 -4.71 -4.62
C ALA A 63 0.89 -4.22 -3.30
N GLY A 64 1.63 -3.43 -2.50
CA GLY A 64 1.10 -2.82 -1.29
C GLY A 64 -0.05 -1.84 -1.55
N CYS A 65 0.09 -0.97 -2.56
CA CYS A 65 -0.98 -0.06 -2.95
C CYS A 65 -2.24 -0.81 -3.40
N ILE A 66 -2.09 -1.83 -4.25
CA ILE A 66 -3.21 -2.65 -4.73
C ILE A 66 -3.86 -3.43 -3.58
N ALA A 67 -3.05 -4.04 -2.69
CA ALA A 67 -3.54 -4.75 -1.52
C ALA A 67 -4.39 -3.83 -0.62
N GLN A 68 -3.96 -2.58 -0.42
CA GLN A 68 -4.73 -1.59 0.32
C GLN A 68 -6.04 -1.23 -0.38
N ALA A 69 -6.03 -1.02 -1.70
CA ALA A 69 -7.25 -0.72 -2.47
C ALA A 69 -8.26 -1.88 -2.41
N VAL A 70 -7.80 -3.12 -2.62
CA VAL A 70 -8.64 -4.32 -2.50
C VAL A 70 -9.14 -4.46 -1.06
N GLY A 71 -8.27 -4.28 -0.08
CA GLY A 71 -8.60 -4.39 1.33
C GLY A 71 -9.69 -3.40 1.77
N THR A 72 -9.62 -2.16 1.28
CA THR A 72 -10.58 -1.11 1.60
C THR A 72 -11.91 -1.27 0.86
N GLY A 73 -11.90 -1.79 -0.36
CA GLY A 73 -13.11 -1.94 -1.19
C GLY A 73 -13.82 -3.29 -1.08
N SER A 74 -13.19 -4.31 -0.49
CA SER A 74 -13.77 -5.65 -0.45
C SER A 74 -14.92 -5.73 0.56
N GLN A 75 -16.09 -6.12 0.05
CA GLN A 75 -17.30 -6.36 0.83
C GLN A 75 -17.77 -7.81 0.68
N ARG A 76 -18.43 -8.33 1.71
CA ARG A 76 -19.17 -9.58 1.71
C ARG A 76 -20.51 -9.34 2.38
N ASP A 77 -21.61 -9.61 1.67
CA ASP A 77 -22.98 -9.38 2.13
C ASP A 77 -23.24 -7.94 2.60
N GLY A 78 -22.75 -6.95 1.84
CA GLY A 78 -22.94 -5.53 2.16
C GLY A 78 -22.27 -5.09 3.47
N ARG A 79 -21.15 -5.73 3.83
CA ARG A 79 -20.29 -5.35 4.96
C ARG A 79 -18.81 -5.54 4.60
N PRO A 80 -17.86 -4.84 5.23
CA PRO A 80 -16.43 -4.99 4.95
C PRO A 80 -15.95 -6.45 5.09
N ALA A 81 -15.08 -6.91 4.20
CA ALA A 81 -14.58 -8.30 4.20
C ALA A 81 -13.34 -8.53 5.08
N TYR A 82 -12.55 -7.47 5.31
CA TYR A 82 -11.29 -7.53 6.04
C TYR A 82 -11.38 -6.82 7.39
N TYR A 83 -10.97 -7.50 8.46
CA TYR A 83 -10.96 -6.98 9.83
C TYR A 83 -9.58 -7.07 10.45
N ILE A 84 -9.28 -6.13 11.34
CA ILE A 84 -8.02 -6.05 12.08
C ILE A 84 -8.33 -6.02 13.58
N LEU A 85 -7.50 -6.75 14.33
CA LEU A 85 -7.53 -6.73 15.79
C LEU A 85 -6.85 -5.45 16.26
N ARG A 86 -7.59 -4.62 16.98
CA ARG A 86 -7.06 -3.42 17.64
C ARG A 86 -6.31 -3.78 18.92
N PRO A 87 -5.47 -2.86 19.44
CA PRO A 87 -4.74 -3.07 20.69
C PRO A 87 -5.65 -3.33 21.92
N ASP A 88 -6.90 -2.88 21.87
CA ASP A 88 -7.94 -3.10 22.89
C ASP A 88 -8.64 -4.47 22.76
N ASN A 89 -8.11 -5.37 21.93
CA ASN A 89 -8.67 -6.68 21.59
C ASN A 89 -10.05 -6.64 20.90
N THR A 90 -10.48 -5.48 20.40
CA THR A 90 -11.69 -5.37 19.58
C THR A 90 -11.37 -5.52 18.09
N TRP A 91 -12.30 -6.06 17.33
CA TRP A 91 -12.16 -6.15 15.87
C TRP A 91 -12.77 -4.93 15.21
N ALA A 92 -12.03 -4.34 14.28
CA ALA A 92 -12.53 -3.24 13.46
C ALA A 92 -12.33 -3.54 11.97
N PRO A 93 -13.25 -3.11 11.10
CA PRO A 93 -13.08 -3.30 9.67
C PRO A 93 -11.89 -2.48 9.19
N TYR A 94 -11.06 -3.05 8.32
CA TYR A 94 -9.83 -2.42 7.83
C TYR A 94 -10.09 -1.03 7.22
N VAL A 95 -11.18 -0.89 6.46
CA VAL A 95 -11.59 0.38 5.85
C VAL A 95 -11.79 1.50 6.88
N SER A 96 -12.17 1.19 8.12
CA SER A 96 -12.32 2.20 9.19
C SER A 96 -10.98 2.83 9.63
N LEU A 97 -9.87 2.12 9.44
CA LEU A 97 -8.52 2.61 9.75
C LEU A 97 -7.99 3.55 8.66
N VAL A 98 -8.55 3.49 7.45
CA VAL A 98 -8.17 4.35 6.34
C VAL A 98 -9.03 5.61 6.38
N THR A 99 -8.37 6.77 6.28
CA THR A 99 -9.07 8.06 6.25
C THR A 99 -8.92 8.71 4.88
N PRO A 100 -9.97 9.34 4.31
CA PRO A 100 -9.87 10.07 3.06
C PRO A 100 -8.74 11.11 3.09
N ARG A 101 -8.58 11.80 4.23
CA ARG A 101 -7.48 12.73 4.46
C ARG A 101 -6.10 12.06 4.40
N ALA A 102 -5.93 10.91 5.05
CA ALA A 102 -4.67 10.16 5.00
C ALA A 102 -4.35 9.67 3.59
N THR A 103 -5.34 9.18 2.84
CA THR A 103 -5.14 8.78 1.43
C THR A 103 -4.79 9.96 0.54
N ALA A 104 -5.38 11.14 0.77
CA ALA A 104 -5.09 12.35 0.01
C ALA A 104 -3.69 12.93 0.32
N LEU A 105 -3.19 12.73 1.54
CA LEU A 105 -1.85 13.16 1.95
C LEU A 105 -0.75 12.16 1.59
N ALA A 106 -1.08 10.92 1.25
CA ALA A 106 -0.10 9.88 0.92
C ALA A 106 0.89 10.30 -0.19
N PRO A 107 0.48 10.98 -1.29
CA PRO A 107 1.42 11.47 -2.29
C PRO A 107 2.41 12.51 -1.75
N VAL A 108 2.00 13.33 -0.78
CA VAL A 108 2.84 14.38 -0.17
C VAL A 108 4.01 13.76 0.59
N VAL A 109 3.80 12.59 1.21
CA VAL A 109 4.86 11.85 1.93
C VAL A 109 5.66 10.95 0.98
N GLY A 110 5.01 10.31 0.01
CA GLY A 110 5.66 9.39 -0.92
C GLY A 110 6.57 10.07 -1.94
N THR A 111 6.17 11.23 -2.46
CA THR A 111 6.93 11.95 -3.50
C THR A 111 8.34 12.35 -3.05
N PRO A 112 8.55 12.90 -1.84
CA PRO A 112 9.89 13.18 -1.33
C PRO A 112 10.80 11.95 -1.29
N VAL A 113 10.30 10.78 -0.86
CA VAL A 113 11.11 9.56 -0.79
C VAL A 113 11.55 9.11 -2.18
N VAL A 114 10.62 9.14 -3.15
CA VAL A 114 10.95 8.84 -4.55
C VAL A 114 11.92 9.87 -5.13
N ALA A 115 11.77 11.16 -4.80
CA ALA A 115 12.69 12.19 -5.26
C ALA A 115 14.11 11.96 -4.73
N VAL A 116 14.27 11.58 -3.46
CA VAL A 116 15.57 11.22 -2.87
C VAL A 116 16.18 10.00 -3.56
N LEU A 117 15.37 8.99 -3.88
CA LEU A 117 15.80 7.82 -4.66
C LEU A 117 16.31 8.23 -6.05
N VAL A 118 15.52 8.99 -6.80
CA VAL A 118 15.86 9.43 -8.17
C VAL A 118 17.11 10.31 -8.16
N ALA A 119 17.22 11.25 -7.21
CA ALA A 119 18.40 12.07 -7.03
C ALA A 119 19.65 11.23 -6.75
N GLY A 120 19.55 10.22 -5.89
CA GLY A 120 20.65 9.29 -5.61
C GLY A 120 21.10 8.53 -6.86
N VAL A 121 20.15 8.02 -7.66
CA VAL A 121 20.44 7.36 -8.95
C VAL A 121 21.11 8.31 -9.94
N PHE A 122 20.65 9.57 -10.03
CA PHE A 122 21.30 10.58 -10.87
C PHE A 122 22.74 10.85 -10.45
N VAL A 123 22.96 11.14 -9.17
CA VAL A 123 24.28 11.52 -8.64
C VAL A 123 25.28 10.36 -8.70
N ARG A 124 24.83 9.12 -8.42
CA ARG A 124 25.74 7.97 -8.26
C ARG A 124 25.86 7.09 -9.49
N GLN A 125 24.86 7.05 -10.35
CA GLN A 125 24.74 6.06 -11.43
C GLN A 125 24.55 6.69 -12.82
N GLY A 126 24.68 8.02 -12.93
CA GLY A 126 24.55 8.75 -14.19
C GLY A 126 23.10 8.91 -14.67
N GLY A 127 22.12 8.60 -13.82
CA GLY A 127 20.70 8.74 -14.13
C GLY A 127 19.93 7.43 -14.28
N PRO A 128 18.59 7.52 -14.33
CA PRO A 128 17.72 6.37 -14.48
C PRO A 128 17.81 5.80 -15.91
N THR A 129 17.71 4.48 -16.01
CA THR A 129 17.56 3.78 -17.29
C THR A 129 16.12 3.88 -17.79
N VAL A 130 15.90 3.63 -19.08
CA VAL A 130 14.56 3.56 -19.67
C VAL A 130 13.66 2.56 -18.94
N VAL A 131 14.19 1.40 -18.56
CA VAL A 131 13.42 0.35 -17.85
C VAL A 131 12.96 0.84 -16.48
N GLU A 132 13.80 1.56 -15.73
CA GLU A 132 13.43 2.13 -14.44
C GLU A 132 12.40 3.25 -14.57
N VAL A 133 12.49 4.07 -15.62
CA VAL A 133 11.49 5.11 -15.90
C VAL A 133 10.13 4.47 -16.20
N VAL A 134 10.09 3.44 -17.06
CA VAL A 134 8.85 2.72 -17.37
C VAL A 134 8.26 2.08 -16.11
N ALA A 135 9.09 1.44 -15.29
CA ALA A 135 8.65 0.84 -14.02
C ALA A 135 8.12 1.89 -13.04
N PHE A 136 8.78 3.04 -12.94
CA PHE A 136 8.31 4.16 -12.14
C PHE A 136 6.95 4.69 -12.61
N VAL A 137 6.77 4.86 -13.93
CA VAL A 137 5.49 5.33 -14.49
C VAL A 137 4.37 4.32 -14.21
N ALA A 138 4.63 3.02 -14.42
CA ALA A 138 3.66 1.97 -14.10
C ALA A 138 3.28 1.98 -12.61
N TYR A 139 4.28 2.05 -11.72
CA TYR A 139 4.06 2.20 -10.29
C TYR A 139 3.24 3.45 -9.97
N ALA A 140 3.59 4.61 -10.53
CA ALA A 140 2.89 5.87 -10.25
C ALA A 140 1.41 5.81 -10.67
N LEU A 141 1.11 5.27 -11.84
CA LEU A 141 -0.27 5.11 -12.31
C LEU A 141 -1.07 4.18 -11.39
N LEU A 142 -0.51 3.02 -11.05
CA LEU A 142 -1.17 2.03 -10.21
C LEU A 142 -1.34 2.52 -8.77
N ALA A 143 -0.33 3.17 -8.20
CA ALA A 143 -0.38 3.74 -6.86
C ALA A 143 -1.42 4.85 -6.75
N ASN A 144 -1.46 5.79 -7.71
CA ASN A 144 -2.46 6.86 -7.71
C ASN A 144 -3.89 6.32 -7.93
N GLY A 145 -4.06 5.35 -8.83
CA GLY A 145 -5.34 4.67 -9.03
C GLY A 145 -5.81 3.96 -7.75
N ALA A 146 -4.92 3.21 -7.10
CA ALA A 146 -5.20 2.53 -5.84
C ALA A 146 -5.56 3.51 -4.70
N LEU A 147 -4.86 4.65 -4.61
CA LEU A 147 -5.17 5.70 -3.64
C LEU A 147 -6.55 6.32 -3.89
N LEU A 148 -6.90 6.62 -5.13
CA LEU A 148 -8.21 7.15 -5.49
C LEU A 148 -9.34 6.16 -5.14
N VAL A 149 -9.14 4.89 -5.46
CA VAL A 149 -10.09 3.81 -5.12
C VAL A 149 -10.24 3.69 -3.61
N SER A 150 -9.12 3.63 -2.87
CA SER A 150 -9.12 3.57 -1.40
C SER A 150 -9.81 4.77 -0.77
N HIS A 151 -9.58 5.98 -1.31
CA HIS A 151 -10.23 7.21 -0.87
C HIS A 151 -11.75 7.12 -1.05
N ARG A 152 -12.24 6.66 -2.21
CA ARG A 152 -13.67 6.51 -2.49
C ARG A 152 -14.32 5.50 -1.54
N HIS A 153 -13.69 4.35 -1.31
CA HIS A 153 -14.21 3.35 -0.39
C HIS A 153 -14.24 3.85 1.06
N ALA A 154 -13.16 4.50 1.51
CA ALA A 154 -13.12 5.08 2.85
C ALA A 154 -14.14 6.20 3.04
N ALA A 155 -14.41 7.01 2.01
CA ALA A 155 -15.44 8.04 2.04
C ALA A 155 -16.84 7.43 2.08
N ALA A 156 -17.12 6.41 1.25
CA ALA A 156 -18.41 5.72 1.23
C ALA A 156 -18.72 5.05 2.58
N TYR A 157 -17.76 4.30 3.15
CA TYR A 157 -17.90 3.66 4.46
C TYR A 157 -18.17 4.66 5.59
N ARG A 158 -17.68 5.90 5.48
CA ARG A 158 -17.93 6.93 6.50
C ARG A 158 -19.27 7.62 6.33
N ALA A 159 -19.79 7.69 5.10
CA ALA A 159 -21.12 8.21 4.83
C ALA A 159 -22.19 7.22 5.30
N ASP A 160 -21.93 5.92 5.16
CA ASP A 160 -22.79 4.85 5.66
C ASP A 160 -21.97 3.69 6.26
N PRO A 161 -21.72 3.69 7.58
CA PRO A 161 -20.98 2.63 8.25
C PRO A 161 -21.71 1.29 8.34
N SER A 162 -22.99 1.24 7.96
CA SER A 162 -23.80 0.03 8.00
C SER A 162 -23.73 -0.81 6.72
N ALA A 163 -23.12 -0.26 5.66
CA ALA A 163 -22.85 -0.87 4.36
C ALA A 163 -21.43 -1.47 4.25
#